data_AF-A0AAV9D501-F1
#
_entry.id   AF-A0AAV9D501-F1
#
_cell.length_a   1.000
_cell.length_b   1.000
_cell.length_c   1.000
_cell.angle_alpha   90.00
_cell.angle_beta   90.00
_cell.angle_gamma   90.00
#
_symmetry.space_group_name_H-M   'P 1'
#
loop_
_entity.id
_entity.type
_entity.pdbx_description
1 polymer ?
#
loop_
_entity_poly.entity_id
_entity_poly.type
_entity_poly.pdbx_seq_one_letter_code
_entity_poly.pdbx_strand_id
1 'polypeptide(L)'
;MDLRDPHEVSDEREQKRLALMRAFVEREDPASKEVDDLELRRFLRAREQDIEKASKQLLKSLKWRRTAVPNGFISESEIPNELEQDKVFMQGFDKKGSPIAVVLGAKHFQTNTSPDQFKRMVAYTLDKFCASMPRGQEKFTVIGDLQNWGYANCDIRAYIAALDIMQSYYPERLGKVFIIHVPYIFWAAWKIIYPFIDQKTKKKFVFVEDKKLKETLLQDIEESQLPDIYGGMLQLVPIQGSSS
;
A
#
# COMPACT_ATOMS: atom_id res chain seq x y z
N MET A 1 -2.72 -43.11 16.76
CA MET A 1 -1.72 -42.15 16.25
C MET A 1 -2.38 -41.50 15.05
N ASP A 2 -2.80 -40.25 15.18
CA ASP A 2 -3.62 -39.54 14.20
C ASP A 2 -2.76 -39.16 12.99
N LEU A 3 -2.86 -39.92 11.89
CA LEU A 3 -2.06 -39.81 10.67
C LEU A 3 -2.75 -38.90 9.63
N ARG A 4 -3.19 -37.71 10.04
CA ARG A 4 -3.76 -36.73 9.11
C ARG A 4 -2.66 -35.96 8.39
N ASP A 5 -2.89 -35.62 7.12
CA ASP A 5 -1.96 -34.87 6.29
C ASP A 5 -1.70 -33.49 6.92
N PRO A 6 -0.44 -33.08 7.16
CA PRO A 6 -0.12 -31.74 7.65
C PRO A 6 -0.74 -30.58 6.85
N HIS A 7 -0.95 -30.75 5.54
CA HIS A 7 -1.61 -29.75 4.69
C HIS A 7 -3.11 -29.68 4.99
N GLU A 8 -3.78 -30.81 5.14
CA GLU A 8 -5.20 -30.89 5.47
C GLU A 8 -5.49 -30.30 6.86
N VAL A 9 -4.61 -30.57 7.85
CA VAL A 9 -4.70 -29.97 9.19
C VAL A 9 -4.46 -28.45 9.16
N SER A 10 -3.59 -27.97 8.26
CA SER A 10 -3.34 -26.54 8.08
C SER A 10 -4.58 -25.83 7.50
N ASP A 11 -5.20 -26.43 6.49
CA ASP A 11 -6.40 -25.90 5.83
C ASP A 11 -7.61 -25.88 6.76
N GLU A 12 -7.84 -26.95 7.54
CA GLU A 12 -8.89 -26.99 8.56
C GLU A 12 -8.71 -25.87 9.61
N ARG A 13 -7.47 -25.66 10.06
CA ARG A 13 -7.14 -24.65 11.07
C ARG A 13 -7.36 -23.24 10.52
N GLU A 14 -7.02 -23.00 9.27
CA GLU A 14 -7.28 -21.74 8.59
C GLU A 14 -8.78 -21.50 8.44
N GLN A 15 -9.53 -22.49 7.95
CA GLN A 15 -10.97 -22.39 7.76
C GLN A 15 -11.70 -22.14 9.08
N LYS A 16 -11.27 -22.78 10.17
CA LYS A 16 -11.80 -22.53 11.52
C LYS A 16 -11.53 -21.09 11.98
N ARG A 17 -10.34 -20.54 11.74
CA ARG A 17 -10.02 -19.15 12.08
C ARG A 17 -10.88 -18.16 11.29
N LEU A 18 -11.08 -18.42 9.99
CA LEU A 18 -11.94 -17.59 9.14
C LEU A 18 -13.38 -17.61 9.63
N ALA A 19 -13.93 -18.79 9.92
CA ALA A 19 -15.30 -18.91 10.45
C ALA A 19 -15.48 -18.17 11.78
N LEU A 20 -14.51 -18.30 12.71
CA LEU A 20 -14.55 -17.63 14.01
C LEU A 20 -14.43 -16.11 13.87
N MET A 21 -13.53 -15.63 13.01
CA MET A 21 -13.38 -14.20 12.74
C MET A 21 -14.63 -13.61 12.10
N ARG A 22 -15.19 -14.31 11.10
CA ARG A 22 -16.44 -13.92 10.43
C ARG A 22 -17.58 -13.80 11.43
N ALA A 23 -17.80 -14.82 12.27
CA ALA A 23 -18.82 -14.79 13.31
C ALA A 23 -18.60 -13.65 14.33
N PHE A 24 -17.35 -13.37 14.72
CA PHE A 24 -17.05 -12.25 15.60
C PHE A 24 -17.45 -10.92 14.96
N VAL A 25 -17.00 -10.68 13.73
CA VAL A 25 -17.14 -9.38 13.05
C VAL A 25 -18.59 -9.12 12.65
N GLU A 26 -19.32 -10.15 12.20
CA GLU A 26 -20.76 -10.05 11.88
C GLU A 26 -21.63 -9.78 13.11
N ARG A 27 -21.23 -10.27 14.29
CA ARG A 27 -21.95 -9.99 15.55
C ARG A 27 -21.87 -8.52 15.93
N GLU A 28 -20.70 -7.90 15.76
CA GLU A 28 -20.46 -6.49 16.13
C GLU A 28 -20.91 -5.51 15.03
N ASP A 29 -20.82 -5.91 13.77
CA ASP A 29 -21.23 -5.11 12.61
C ASP A 29 -21.91 -6.01 11.55
N PRO A 30 -23.26 -6.14 11.57
CA PRO A 30 -23.98 -7.03 10.68
C PRO A 30 -23.80 -6.75 9.18
N ALA A 31 -23.39 -5.52 8.80
CA ALA A 31 -23.10 -5.17 7.41
C ALA A 31 -21.75 -5.73 6.92
N SER A 32 -20.92 -6.29 7.80
CA SER A 32 -19.66 -6.94 7.44
C SER A 32 -19.81 -8.29 6.72
N LYS A 33 -21.04 -8.79 6.54
CA LYS A 33 -21.33 -10.02 5.79
C LYS A 33 -20.78 -10.01 4.36
N GLU A 34 -20.64 -8.82 3.78
CA GLU A 34 -20.12 -8.61 2.42
C GLU A 34 -18.59 -8.73 2.34
N VAL A 35 -17.88 -8.80 3.49
CA VAL A 35 -16.43 -8.95 3.52
C VAL A 35 -16.03 -10.33 3.01
N ASP A 36 -15.16 -10.34 1.99
CA ASP A 36 -14.67 -11.58 1.39
C ASP A 36 -13.61 -12.28 2.27
N ASP A 37 -13.43 -13.59 2.03
CA ASP A 37 -12.47 -14.39 2.79
C ASP A 37 -11.01 -13.95 2.57
N LEU A 38 -10.67 -13.34 1.43
CA LEU A 38 -9.32 -12.84 1.18
C LEU A 38 -9.01 -11.66 2.10
N GLU A 39 -9.98 -10.78 2.34
CA GLU A 39 -9.86 -9.68 3.28
C GLU A 39 -9.69 -10.19 4.71
N LEU A 40 -10.53 -11.13 5.15
CA LEU A 40 -10.38 -11.76 6.46
C LEU A 40 -8.97 -12.36 6.63
N ARG A 41 -8.47 -13.08 5.62
CA ARG A 41 -7.10 -13.63 5.61
C ARG A 41 -6.04 -12.54 5.73
N ARG A 42 -6.18 -11.41 5.04
CA ARG A 42 -5.22 -10.28 5.13
C ARG A 42 -5.14 -9.74 6.56
N PHE A 43 -6.27 -9.51 7.22
CA PHE A 43 -6.29 -9.04 8.61
C PHE A 43 -5.74 -10.08 9.59
N LEU A 44 -6.06 -11.37 9.40
CA LEU A 44 -5.47 -12.46 10.19
C LEU A 44 -3.94 -12.50 10.04
N ARG A 45 -3.43 -12.47 8.80
CA ARG A 45 -1.98 -12.43 8.54
C ARG A 45 -1.33 -11.20 9.19
N ALA A 46 -1.94 -10.02 9.08
CA ALA A 46 -1.43 -8.78 9.68
C ALA A 46 -1.42 -8.78 11.21
N ARG A 47 -2.19 -9.66 11.85
CA ARG A 47 -2.26 -9.82 13.31
C ARG A 47 -1.82 -11.21 13.77
N GLU A 48 -0.93 -11.85 13.03
CA GLU A 48 -0.29 -13.11 13.43
C GLU A 48 -1.28 -14.24 13.75
N GLN A 49 -2.38 -14.29 13.01
CA GLN A 49 -3.48 -15.25 13.19
C GLN A 49 -4.24 -15.11 14.52
N ASP A 50 -4.09 -13.99 15.22
CA ASP A 50 -4.87 -13.62 16.41
C ASP A 50 -6.26 -13.13 15.98
N ILE A 51 -7.28 -13.96 16.23
CA ILE A 51 -8.66 -13.73 15.79
C ILE A 51 -9.22 -12.43 16.39
N GLU A 52 -8.99 -12.18 17.68
CA GLU A 52 -9.59 -11.02 18.36
C GLU A 52 -8.96 -9.71 17.86
N LYS A 53 -7.63 -9.67 17.76
CA LYS A 53 -6.92 -8.49 17.24
C LYS A 53 -7.25 -8.24 15.77
N ALA A 54 -7.32 -9.30 14.94
CA ALA A 54 -7.71 -9.18 13.55
C ALA A 54 -9.15 -8.66 13.40
N SER A 55 -10.09 -9.19 14.17
CA SER A 55 -11.50 -8.77 14.17
C SER A 55 -11.66 -7.31 14.56
N LYS A 56 -11.02 -6.89 15.67
CA LYS A 56 -11.05 -5.48 16.12
C LYS A 56 -10.45 -4.53 15.08
N GLN A 57 -9.35 -4.93 14.44
CA GLN A 57 -8.73 -4.12 13.39
C GLN A 57 -9.63 -4.03 12.14
N LEU A 58 -10.27 -5.12 11.73
CA LEU A 58 -11.21 -5.11 10.61
C LEU A 58 -12.41 -4.20 10.90
N LEU A 59 -13.02 -4.31 12.08
CA LEU A 59 -14.12 -3.43 12.50
C LEU A 59 -13.72 -1.95 12.49
N LYS A 60 -12.51 -1.63 12.97
CA LYS A 60 -11.95 -0.27 12.87
C LYS A 60 -11.82 0.17 11.41
N SER A 61 -11.38 -0.73 10.53
CA SER A 61 -11.24 -0.49 9.10
C SER A 61 -12.58 -0.21 8.42
N LEU A 62 -13.59 -1.06 8.65
CA LEU A 62 -14.94 -0.89 8.11
C LEU A 62 -15.55 0.44 8.55
N LYS A 63 -15.38 0.82 9.83
CA LYS A 63 -15.84 2.11 10.34
C LYS A 63 -15.13 3.28 9.66
N TRP A 64 -13.80 3.22 9.51
CA TRP A 64 -13.05 4.25 8.81
C TRP A 64 -13.49 4.37 7.34
N ARG A 65 -13.66 3.23 6.65
CA ARG A 65 -14.07 3.19 5.24
C ARG A 65 -15.38 3.92 4.99
N ARG A 66 -16.39 3.72 5.86
CA ARG A 66 -17.69 4.44 5.79
C ARG A 66 -17.55 5.97 5.88
N THR A 67 -16.52 6.46 6.58
CA THR A 67 -16.28 7.90 6.76
C THR A 67 -15.37 8.50 5.69
N ALA A 68 -14.31 7.77 5.32
CA ALA A 68 -13.31 8.24 4.37
C ALA A 68 -13.79 8.12 2.92
N VAL A 69 -14.62 7.11 2.63
CA VAL A 69 -15.12 6.79 1.29
C VAL A 69 -16.62 6.48 1.34
N PRO A 70 -17.46 7.47 1.72
CA PRO A 70 -18.88 7.25 1.97
C PRO A 70 -19.66 6.79 0.73
N ASN A 71 -19.19 7.16 -0.47
CA ASN A 71 -19.81 6.80 -1.74
C ASN A 71 -19.23 5.50 -2.34
N GLY A 72 -18.41 4.76 -1.58
CA GLY A 72 -17.74 3.53 -2.04
C GLY A 72 -16.46 3.77 -2.86
N PHE A 73 -16.33 4.95 -3.50
CA PHE A 73 -15.13 5.43 -4.18
C PHE A 73 -14.84 6.90 -3.83
N ILE A 74 -13.61 7.34 -4.07
CA ILE A 74 -13.20 8.76 -4.02
C ILE A 74 -13.11 9.25 -5.46
N SER A 75 -13.81 10.33 -5.80
CA SER A 75 -13.72 10.91 -7.15
C SER A 75 -12.50 11.83 -7.27
N GLU A 76 -11.97 11.96 -8.49
CA GLU A 76 -10.84 12.87 -8.77
C GLU A 76 -11.17 14.33 -8.39
N SER A 77 -12.45 14.73 -8.47
CA SER A 77 -12.93 16.06 -8.06
C SER A 77 -12.86 16.32 -6.55
N GLU A 78 -12.70 15.29 -5.71
CA GLU A 78 -12.51 15.44 -4.26
C GLU A 78 -11.05 15.73 -3.89
N ILE A 79 -10.11 15.47 -4.81
CA ILE A 79 -8.66 15.55 -4.58
C ILE A 79 -7.90 16.33 -5.68
N PRO A 80 -8.45 17.43 -6.24
CA PRO A 80 -7.87 18.09 -7.41
C PRO A 80 -6.46 18.62 -7.16
N ASN A 81 -6.23 19.25 -6.00
CA ASN A 81 -4.91 19.83 -5.65
C ASN A 81 -3.83 18.76 -5.46
N GLU A 82 -4.23 17.54 -5.12
CA GLU A 82 -3.31 16.42 -4.94
C GLU A 82 -2.97 15.76 -6.28
N LEU A 83 -3.92 15.72 -7.21
CA LEU A 83 -3.71 15.23 -8.58
C LEU A 83 -2.89 16.20 -9.43
N GLU A 84 -3.12 17.51 -9.30
CA GLU A 84 -2.35 18.56 -10.00
C GLU A 84 -0.84 18.52 -9.69
N GLN A 85 -0.45 17.89 -8.58
CA GLN A 85 0.96 17.71 -8.23
C GLN A 85 1.66 16.64 -9.09
N ASP A 86 0.95 15.82 -9.88
CA ASP A 86 1.54 14.83 -10.80
C ASP A 86 2.65 13.97 -10.18
N LYS A 87 2.40 13.48 -8.96
CA LYS A 87 3.40 12.84 -8.10
C LYS A 87 3.23 11.33 -7.94
N VAL A 88 2.13 10.76 -8.41
CA VAL A 88 1.86 9.32 -8.32
C VAL A 88 1.50 8.78 -9.70
N PHE A 89 2.14 7.66 -10.06
CA PHE A 89 1.98 7.02 -11.36
C PHE A 89 1.73 5.52 -11.17
N MET A 90 0.90 4.95 -12.02
CA MET A 90 0.68 3.50 -12.10
C MET A 90 1.47 2.95 -13.27
N GLN A 91 2.36 2.01 -13.01
CA GLN A 91 3.31 1.52 -14.00
C GLN A 91 3.39 0.00 -14.00
N GLY A 92 3.24 -0.60 -15.19
CA GLY A 92 3.66 -1.98 -15.48
C GLY A 92 3.41 -3.01 -14.36
N PHE A 93 4.23 -4.05 -14.34
CA PHE A 93 4.24 -5.06 -13.29
C PHE A 93 5.66 -5.49 -12.94
N ASP A 94 5.89 -5.80 -11.67
CA ASP A 94 7.12 -6.48 -11.26
C ASP A 94 7.11 -7.95 -11.73
N LYS A 95 8.24 -8.65 -11.60
CA LYS A 95 8.40 -10.06 -12.03
C LYS A 95 7.49 -11.04 -11.28
N LYS A 96 6.83 -10.61 -10.20
CA LYS A 96 5.83 -11.39 -9.47
C LYS A 96 4.40 -11.09 -9.90
N GLY A 97 4.22 -10.18 -10.86
CA GLY A 97 2.91 -9.72 -11.32
C GLY A 97 2.28 -8.64 -10.44
N SER A 98 3.06 -7.99 -9.55
CA SER A 98 2.55 -6.90 -8.71
C SER A 98 2.56 -5.59 -9.51
N PRO A 99 1.47 -4.81 -9.55
CA PRO A 99 1.50 -3.48 -10.17
C PRO A 99 2.51 -2.58 -9.44
N ILE A 100 3.16 -1.68 -10.18
CA ILE A 100 4.19 -0.79 -9.62
C ILE A 100 3.64 0.63 -9.48
N ALA A 101 3.77 1.19 -8.29
CA ALA A 101 3.57 2.61 -8.03
C ALA A 101 4.89 3.35 -8.17
N VAL A 102 4.93 4.42 -8.96
CA VAL A 102 6.05 5.38 -8.92
C VAL A 102 5.55 6.62 -8.19
N VAL A 103 6.29 7.02 -7.15
CA VAL A 103 5.95 8.19 -6.32
C VAL A 103 7.12 9.16 -6.35
N LEU A 104 6.89 10.35 -6.89
CA LEU A 104 7.90 11.41 -6.98
C LEU A 104 7.83 12.30 -5.75
N GLY A 105 8.72 12.08 -4.79
CA GLY A 105 8.75 12.81 -3.53
C GLY A 105 8.90 14.32 -3.73
N ALA A 106 9.68 14.75 -4.73
CA ALA A 106 9.96 16.16 -4.95
C ALA A 106 8.73 17.00 -5.34
N LYS A 107 7.69 16.35 -5.83
CA LYS A 107 6.44 17.01 -6.23
C LYS A 107 5.40 17.07 -5.11
N HIS A 108 5.68 16.50 -3.94
CA HIS A 108 4.76 16.58 -2.83
C HIS A 108 4.86 17.92 -2.10
N PHE A 109 3.79 18.70 -2.16
CA PHE A 109 3.65 19.92 -1.39
C PHE A 109 2.38 19.86 -0.53
N GLN A 110 2.45 20.47 0.65
CA GLN A 110 1.29 20.64 1.51
C GLN A 110 0.28 21.55 0.82
N THR A 111 -0.91 21.02 0.55
CA THR A 111 -2.02 21.85 0.07
C THR A 111 -2.67 22.53 1.27
N ASN A 112 -2.69 23.86 1.27
CA ASN A 112 -3.31 24.66 2.35
C ASN A 112 -4.83 24.55 2.40
N THR A 113 -5.45 23.88 1.42
CA THR A 113 -6.90 23.82 1.20
C THR A 113 -7.62 22.79 2.06
N SER A 114 -6.99 21.66 2.41
CA SER A 114 -7.46 20.74 3.47
C SER A 114 -6.47 19.57 3.66
N PRO A 115 -5.97 19.29 4.88
CA PRO A 115 -5.23 18.07 5.18
C PRO A 115 -6.00 16.77 4.87
N ASP A 116 -7.30 16.85 4.66
CA ASP A 116 -8.16 15.72 4.30
C ASP A 116 -7.95 15.27 2.84
N GLN A 117 -7.61 16.19 1.91
CA GLN A 117 -7.38 15.82 0.50
C GLN A 117 -6.21 14.86 0.36
N PHE A 118 -5.12 15.05 1.09
CA PHE A 118 -3.99 14.12 1.08
C PHE A 118 -4.39 12.72 1.54
N LYS A 119 -5.13 12.60 2.65
CA LYS A 119 -5.59 11.29 3.15
C LYS A 119 -6.52 10.60 2.15
N ARG A 120 -7.39 11.37 1.50
CA ARG A 120 -8.25 10.90 0.41
C ARG A 120 -7.43 10.47 -0.81
N MET A 121 -6.39 11.22 -1.19
CA MET A 121 -5.47 10.84 -2.26
C MET A 121 -4.77 9.51 -1.96
N VAL A 122 -4.34 9.28 -0.71
CA VAL A 122 -3.76 8.00 -0.31
C VAL A 122 -4.76 6.86 -0.47
N ALA A 123 -5.99 7.03 0.02
CA ALA A 123 -7.04 6.02 -0.11
C ALA A 123 -7.42 5.76 -1.57
N TYR A 124 -7.58 6.81 -2.37
CA TYR A 124 -7.82 6.76 -3.82
C TYR A 124 -6.72 5.96 -4.53
N THR A 125 -5.45 6.28 -4.23
CA THR A 125 -4.29 5.60 -4.79
C THR A 125 -4.31 4.12 -4.46
N LEU A 126 -4.48 3.77 -3.18
CA LEU A 126 -4.50 2.38 -2.73
C LEU A 126 -5.67 1.59 -3.32
N ASP A 127 -6.85 2.21 -3.44
CA ASP A 127 -8.03 1.60 -4.09
C ASP A 127 -7.76 1.31 -5.57
N LYS A 128 -7.19 2.27 -6.31
CA LYS A 128 -6.80 2.05 -7.72
C LYS A 128 -5.78 0.93 -7.88
N PHE A 129 -4.76 0.87 -7.02
CA PHE A 129 -3.82 -0.24 -7.05
C PHE A 129 -4.50 -1.57 -6.75
N CYS A 130 -5.39 -1.63 -5.74
CA CYS A 130 -6.14 -2.85 -5.44
C CYS A 130 -7.04 -3.29 -6.61
N ALA A 131 -7.68 -2.35 -7.32
CA ALA A 131 -8.51 -2.64 -8.48
C ALA A 131 -7.70 -3.16 -9.69
N SER A 132 -6.46 -2.68 -9.85
CA SER A 132 -5.57 -3.11 -10.94
C SER A 132 -4.86 -4.44 -10.71
N MET A 133 -5.03 -5.07 -9.54
CA MET A 133 -4.33 -6.32 -9.22
C MET A 133 -4.87 -7.48 -10.06
N PRO A 134 -3.99 -8.23 -10.77
CA PRO A 134 -4.39 -9.45 -11.46
C PRO A 134 -4.97 -10.49 -10.50
N ARG A 135 -5.75 -11.43 -11.03
CA ARG A 135 -6.30 -12.52 -10.22
C ARG A 135 -5.18 -13.32 -9.55
N GLY A 136 -5.26 -13.46 -8.22
CA GLY A 136 -4.25 -14.15 -7.42
C GLY A 136 -3.12 -13.25 -6.92
N GLN A 137 -3.04 -12.01 -7.39
CA GLN A 137 -2.13 -11.00 -6.86
C GLN A 137 -2.82 -10.18 -5.77
N GLU A 138 -2.16 -10.02 -4.62
CA GLU A 138 -2.69 -9.20 -3.52
C GLU A 138 -1.82 -7.98 -3.19
N LYS A 139 -0.66 -7.85 -3.85
CA LYS A 139 0.35 -6.86 -3.48
C LYS A 139 0.73 -5.93 -4.61
N PHE A 140 1.22 -4.75 -4.25
CA PHE A 140 1.85 -3.79 -5.17
C PHE A 140 3.30 -3.50 -4.73
N THR A 141 4.11 -3.05 -5.68
CA THR A 141 5.49 -2.60 -5.46
C THR A 141 5.57 -1.08 -5.60
N VAL A 142 6.44 -0.42 -4.84
CA VAL A 142 6.61 1.04 -4.88
C VAL A 142 8.03 1.40 -5.27
N ILE A 143 8.20 2.36 -6.16
CA ILE A 143 9.42 3.10 -6.42
C ILE A 143 9.20 4.52 -5.89
N GLY A 144 9.80 4.83 -4.74
CA GLY A 144 9.82 6.17 -4.16
C GLY A 144 11.07 6.92 -4.61
N ASP A 145 10.88 7.90 -5.48
CA ASP A 145 11.95 8.72 -6.03
C ASP A 145 12.14 10.00 -5.22
N LEU A 146 13.33 10.16 -4.64
CA LEU A 146 13.68 11.31 -3.81
C LEU A 146 14.60 12.31 -4.53
N GLN A 147 14.74 12.21 -5.86
CA GLN A 147 15.46 13.21 -6.64
C GLN A 147 14.81 14.59 -6.45
N ASN A 148 15.58 15.58 -5.97
CA ASN A 148 15.11 16.93 -5.60
C ASN A 148 14.16 17.00 -4.38
N TRP A 149 14.08 15.93 -3.59
CA TRP A 149 13.39 15.95 -2.31
C TRP A 149 14.26 16.60 -1.22
N GLY A 150 13.65 17.38 -0.33
CA GLY A 150 14.33 18.16 0.70
C GLY A 150 13.35 18.90 1.61
N TYR A 151 13.82 19.96 2.28
CA TYR A 151 13.03 20.66 3.30
C TYR A 151 11.66 21.19 2.81
N ALA A 152 11.57 21.69 1.57
CA ALA A 152 10.36 22.32 1.05
C ALA A 152 9.21 21.34 0.75
N ASN A 153 9.53 20.06 0.52
CA ASN A 153 8.60 18.99 0.13
C ASN A 153 8.69 17.77 1.09
N CYS A 154 9.31 17.95 2.26
CA CYS A 154 9.36 16.97 3.34
C CYS A 154 8.16 17.16 4.27
N ASP A 155 7.13 16.32 4.10
CA ASP A 155 5.95 16.33 4.96
C ASP A 155 5.87 15.08 5.85
N ILE A 156 6.54 15.15 7.00
CA ILE A 156 6.54 14.06 8.00
C ILE A 156 5.12 13.68 8.43
N ARG A 157 4.20 14.66 8.55
CA ARG A 157 2.83 14.40 9.01
C ARG A 157 2.04 13.64 7.95
N ALA A 158 2.19 14.02 6.69
CA ALA A 158 1.59 13.31 5.57
C ALA A 158 2.13 11.87 5.48
N TYR A 159 3.44 11.66 5.59
CA TYR A 159 4.00 10.29 5.54
C TYR A 159 3.50 9.40 6.67
N ILE A 160 3.40 9.92 7.90
CA ILE A 160 2.83 9.17 9.03
C ILE A 160 1.36 8.86 8.78
N ALA A 161 0.58 9.81 8.24
CA ALA A 161 -0.82 9.57 7.90
C ALA A 161 -0.99 8.51 6.79
N ALA A 162 -0.14 8.53 5.76
CA ALA A 162 -0.14 7.54 4.70
C ALA A 162 0.22 6.14 5.22
N LEU A 163 1.23 6.06 6.09
CA LEU A 163 1.61 4.81 6.76
C LEU A 163 0.48 4.27 7.66
N ASP A 164 -0.19 5.13 8.44
CA ASP A 164 -1.33 4.69 9.25
C ASP A 164 -2.46 4.15 8.38
N ILE A 165 -2.83 4.87 7.31
CA ILE A 165 -3.88 4.41 6.38
C ILE A 165 -3.53 3.05 5.77
N MET A 166 -2.31 2.92 5.22
CA MET A 166 -1.86 1.70 4.57
C MET A 166 -1.83 0.51 5.54
N GLN A 167 -1.27 0.68 6.75
CA GLN A 167 -1.09 -0.41 7.71
C GLN A 167 -2.40 -0.76 8.45
N SER A 168 -3.27 0.22 8.68
CA SER A 168 -4.53 0.03 9.41
C SER A 168 -5.66 -0.49 8.54
N TYR A 169 -5.72 -0.09 7.27
CA TYR A 169 -6.88 -0.30 6.39
C TYR A 169 -6.57 -1.10 5.13
N TYR A 170 -5.31 -1.18 4.72
CA TYR A 170 -4.86 -1.97 3.56
C TYR A 170 -3.80 -3.01 3.97
N PRO A 171 -4.07 -3.83 5.01
CA PRO A 171 -3.08 -4.77 5.53
C PRO A 171 -2.61 -5.76 4.46
N GLU A 172 -1.33 -6.11 4.52
CA GLU A 172 -0.70 -7.10 3.64
C GLU A 172 -0.76 -6.77 2.13
N ARG A 173 -1.06 -5.51 1.75
CA ARG A 173 -1.04 -5.05 0.34
C ARG A 173 0.32 -4.58 -0.17
N LEU A 174 1.20 -4.07 0.71
CA LEU A 174 2.52 -3.63 0.27
C LEU A 174 3.47 -4.84 0.07
N GLY A 175 4.07 -4.96 -1.11
CA GLY A 175 5.05 -5.98 -1.47
C GLY A 175 6.48 -5.57 -1.14
N LYS A 176 7.02 -4.60 -1.89
CA LYS A 176 8.38 -4.07 -1.76
C LYS A 176 8.37 -2.56 -2.02
N VAL A 177 9.30 -1.82 -1.40
CA VAL A 177 9.50 -0.38 -1.60
C VAL A 177 10.96 -0.13 -1.96
N PHE A 178 11.23 0.29 -3.17
CA PHE A 178 12.52 0.84 -3.57
C PHE A 178 12.53 2.33 -3.26
N ILE A 179 13.52 2.80 -2.51
CA ILE A 179 13.77 4.22 -2.29
C ILE A 179 15.05 4.58 -3.02
N ILE A 180 14.94 5.45 -4.02
CA ILE A 180 16.02 5.82 -4.96
C ILE A 180 16.38 7.30 -4.81
N HIS A 181 17.56 7.69 -5.28
CA HIS A 181 18.06 9.08 -5.25
C HIS A 181 18.02 9.71 -3.86
N VAL A 182 18.43 8.95 -2.84
CA VAL A 182 18.24 9.30 -1.43
C VAL A 182 19.14 10.47 -1.00
N PRO A 183 18.61 11.67 -0.72
CA PRO A 183 19.43 12.79 -0.28
C PRO A 183 19.85 12.62 1.18
N TYR A 184 21.01 13.15 1.58
CA TYR A 184 21.53 12.98 2.95
C TYR A 184 20.53 13.36 4.05
N ILE A 185 19.74 14.42 3.82
CA ILE A 185 18.72 14.88 4.76
C ILE A 185 17.60 13.87 5.01
N PHE A 186 17.33 12.95 4.07
CA PHE A 186 16.33 11.91 4.22
C PHE A 186 16.53 11.11 5.51
N TRP A 187 17.78 10.84 5.91
CA TRP A 187 18.05 10.04 7.11
C TRP A 187 17.56 10.68 8.41
N ALA A 188 17.52 12.01 8.48
CA ALA A 188 16.92 12.72 9.62
C ALA A 188 15.40 12.53 9.67
N ALA A 189 14.73 12.68 8.52
CA ALA A 189 13.30 12.42 8.39
C ALA A 189 12.97 10.94 8.66
N TRP A 190 13.75 10.02 8.10
CA TRP A 190 13.59 8.58 8.29
C TRP A 190 13.66 8.19 9.76
N LYS A 191 14.58 8.76 10.54
CA LYS A 191 14.67 8.52 11.98
C LYS A 191 13.39 8.89 12.73
N ILE A 192 12.66 9.92 12.27
CA ILE A 192 11.38 10.36 12.84
C ILE A 192 10.24 9.45 12.40
N ILE A 193 10.23 9.00 11.14
CA ILE A 193 9.15 8.19 10.55
C ILE A 193 9.26 6.71 10.97
N TYR A 194 10.48 6.19 11.09
CA TYR A 194 10.78 4.78 11.33
C TYR A 194 10.04 4.14 12.53
N PRO A 195 9.84 4.81 13.68
CA PRO A 195 9.06 4.27 14.79
C PRO A 195 7.59 3.98 14.44
N PHE A 196 7.01 4.67 13.45
CA PHE A 196 5.61 4.51 13.03
C PHE A 196 5.40 3.39 12.00
N ILE A 197 6.49 2.76 11.54
CA ILE A 197 6.45 1.65 10.59
C ILE A 197 6.42 0.33 11.37
N ASP A 198 5.45 -0.52 11.07
CA ASP A 198 5.34 -1.85 11.64
C ASP A 198 6.48 -2.78 11.17
N GLN A 199 6.79 -3.80 11.97
CA GLN A 199 8.00 -4.62 11.81
C GLN A 199 8.04 -5.36 10.47
N LYS A 200 6.88 -5.75 9.93
CA LYS A 200 6.78 -6.38 8.62
C LYS A 200 7.05 -5.40 7.49
N THR A 201 6.58 -4.16 7.60
CA THR A 201 6.78 -3.16 6.54
C THR A 201 8.21 -2.63 6.51
N LYS A 202 8.89 -2.54 7.67
CA LYS A 202 10.32 -2.20 7.74
C LYS A 202 11.20 -3.07 6.84
N LYS A 203 10.90 -4.37 6.76
CA LYS A 203 11.65 -5.35 5.96
C LYS A 203 11.42 -5.22 4.44
N LYS A 204 10.47 -4.38 4.01
CA LYS A 204 10.11 -4.19 2.60
C LYS A 204 10.87 -3.05 1.93
N PHE A 205 11.52 -2.19 2.71
CA PHE A 205 12.30 -1.06 2.19
C PHE A 205 13.65 -1.53 1.68
N VAL A 206 13.97 -1.12 0.46
CA VAL A 206 15.25 -1.30 -0.21
C VAL A 206 15.76 0.08 -0.60
N PHE A 207 16.81 0.55 0.07
CA PHE A 207 17.48 1.80 -0.29
C PHE A 207 18.50 1.49 -1.38
N VAL A 208 18.34 2.11 -2.54
CA VAL A 208 19.13 1.79 -3.73
C VAL A 208 20.24 2.82 -3.91
N GLU A 209 21.47 2.35 -4.13
CA GLU A 209 22.61 3.19 -4.49
C GLU A 209 22.44 3.72 -5.93
N ASP A 210 22.60 5.03 -6.14
CA ASP A 210 22.42 5.65 -7.46
C ASP A 210 23.23 4.97 -8.58
N LYS A 211 24.46 4.54 -8.27
CA LYS A 211 25.36 3.86 -9.22
C LYS A 211 24.85 2.47 -9.66
N LYS A 212 23.94 1.87 -8.88
CA LYS A 212 23.36 0.54 -9.12
C LYS A 212 21.84 0.62 -9.31
N LEU A 213 21.30 1.80 -9.58
CA LEU A 213 19.86 2.03 -9.64
C LEU A 213 19.16 1.09 -10.62
N LYS A 214 19.55 1.17 -11.90
CA LYS A 214 18.97 0.33 -12.95
C LYS A 214 19.18 -1.16 -12.66
N GLU A 215 20.41 -1.56 -12.31
CA GLU A 215 20.74 -2.95 -12.01
C GLU A 215 19.85 -3.53 -10.89
N THR A 216 19.68 -2.78 -9.80
CA THR A 216 18.89 -3.21 -8.64
C THR A 216 17.41 -3.32 -8.99
N LEU A 217 16.85 -2.35 -9.70
CA LEU A 217 15.44 -2.39 -10.12
C LEU A 217 15.20 -3.57 -11.07
N LEU A 218 16.14 -3.87 -11.98
CA LEU A 218 16.04 -4.98 -12.93
C LEU A 218 16.10 -6.37 -12.29
N GLN A 219 16.51 -6.49 -11.02
CA GLN A 219 16.42 -7.76 -10.29
C GLN A 219 14.96 -8.18 -10.08
N ASP A 220 14.07 -7.21 -9.87
CA ASP A 220 12.65 -7.46 -9.55
C ASP A 220 11.68 -6.99 -10.64
N ILE A 221 12.10 -6.15 -11.59
CA ILE A 221 11.25 -5.57 -12.64
C ILE A 221 11.87 -5.86 -14.00
N GLU A 222 11.10 -6.35 -14.97
CA GLU A 222 11.60 -6.52 -16.33
C GLU A 222 11.88 -5.16 -16.98
N GLU A 223 12.88 -5.07 -17.85
CA GLU A 223 13.26 -3.79 -18.50
C GLU A 223 12.09 -3.19 -19.30
N SER A 224 11.29 -4.04 -19.93
CA SER A 224 10.07 -3.65 -20.66
C SER A 224 8.93 -3.16 -19.76
N GLN A 225 9.05 -3.33 -18.44
CA GLN A 225 8.07 -2.91 -17.44
C GLN A 225 8.55 -1.73 -16.58
N LEU A 226 9.84 -1.42 -16.67
CA LEU A 226 10.46 -0.33 -15.92
C LEU A 226 10.25 1.01 -16.64
N PRO A 227 10.00 2.13 -15.92
CA PRO A 227 10.01 3.46 -16.51
C PRO A 227 11.32 3.79 -17.23
N ASP A 228 11.22 4.48 -18.36
CA ASP A 228 12.34 4.98 -19.15
C ASP A 228 13.27 5.93 -18.37
N ILE A 229 12.70 6.74 -17.48
CA ILE A 229 13.45 7.61 -16.55
C ILE A 229 14.36 6.84 -15.58
N TYR A 230 14.13 5.54 -15.40
CA TYR A 230 14.98 4.63 -14.62
C TYR A 230 15.75 3.65 -15.51
N GLY A 231 15.79 3.91 -16.82
CA GLY A 231 16.49 3.13 -17.83
C GLY A 231 15.72 1.92 -18.36
N GLY A 232 14.39 1.89 -18.20
CA GLY A 232 13.51 0.92 -18.82
C GLY A 232 12.94 1.39 -20.17
N MET A 233 11.75 0.89 -20.53
CA MET A 233 11.10 1.17 -21.82
C MET A 233 9.72 1.83 -21.72
N LEU A 234 9.14 1.93 -20.52
CA LEU A 234 7.79 2.47 -20.36
C LEU A 234 7.78 3.96 -20.07
N GLN A 235 6.84 4.67 -20.69
CA GLN A 235 6.50 6.03 -20.30
C GLN A 235 5.66 6.00 -19.02
N LEU A 236 5.90 6.97 -18.13
CA LEU A 236 5.09 7.13 -16.92
C LEU A 236 3.62 7.41 -17.26
N VAL A 237 2.72 6.69 -16.61
CA VAL A 237 1.27 6.89 -16.73
C VAL A 237 0.75 7.50 -15.43
N PRO A 238 0.28 8.77 -15.44
CA PRO A 238 -0.31 9.39 -14.26
C PRO A 238 -1.43 8.53 -13.69
N ILE A 239 -1.61 8.56 -12.38
CA ILE A 239 -2.66 7.77 -11.73
C ILE A 239 -4.07 8.25 -12.12
N GLN A 240 -4.21 9.52 -12.48
CA GLN A 240 -5.41 10.03 -13.15
C GLN A 240 -5.45 9.56 -14.60
N GLY A 241 -6.61 9.08 -15.06
CA GLY A 241 -6.76 8.56 -16.42
C GLY A 241 -6.17 7.17 -16.70
N SER A 242 -5.45 6.54 -15.75
CA SER A 242 -5.14 5.11 -15.85
C SER A 242 -6.43 4.29 -15.82
N SER A 243 -6.70 3.56 -16.90
CA SER A 243 -7.84 2.63 -16.98
C SER A 243 -7.56 1.44 -16.08
N SER A 244 -8.57 1.03 -15.29
CA SER A 244 -8.54 -0.23 -14.52
C SER A 244 -8.69 -1.43 -15.45
#